data_AF-A0A966UWG2-F1
#
_entry.id   AF-A0A966UWG2-F1
#
_cell.length_a   1.000
_cell.length_b   1.000
_cell.length_c   1.000
_cell.angle_alpha   90.00
_cell.angle_beta   90.00
_cell.angle_gamma   90.00
#
_symmetry.space_group_name_H-M   'P 1'
#
loop_
_entity.id
_entity.type
_entity.pdbx_description
1 polymer ?
#
loop_
_entity_poly.entity_id
_entity_poly.type
_entity_poly.pdbx_seq_one_letter_code
_entity_poly.pdbx_strand_id
1 'polypeptide(L)'
;LGDELVDHLMSAKSADVESFLASTMANGKTVQVVLDEGNATLGEKIELRRIAVVDGSANAIYLHRTSPDLPPQVGVLVALGKEDNEVGKDVAQHIAAFAPQYLNRDAIPSDVIENERRVAEETARNEGKPDAAIAKIVEGRVTGFVKEVALLEQSFAKDQKKSVQQILNDAGNSVSTFHRFRVGQ
;
A
#
# COMPACT_ATOMS: atom_id res chain seq x y z
N LEU A 1 -2.31 23.39 -5.07
CA LEU A 1 -1.10 22.87 -4.42
C LEU A 1 -0.95 21.36 -4.62
N GLY A 2 -1.77 20.50 -4.00
CA GLY A 2 -1.65 19.03 -4.15
C GLY A 2 -1.58 18.56 -5.60
N ASP A 3 -2.53 18.98 -6.44
CA ASP A 3 -2.55 18.63 -7.87
C ASP A 3 -1.31 19.13 -8.62
N GLU A 4 -0.88 20.37 -8.34
CA GLU A 4 0.33 20.96 -8.95
C GLU A 4 1.60 20.16 -8.64
N LEU A 5 1.69 19.62 -7.42
CA LEU A 5 2.80 18.76 -7.02
C LEU A 5 2.74 17.40 -7.72
N VAL A 6 1.54 16.82 -7.88
CA VAL A 6 1.37 15.56 -8.61
C VAL A 6 1.72 15.74 -10.09
N ASP A 7 1.28 16.82 -10.72
CA ASP A 7 1.59 17.13 -12.12
C ASP A 7 3.11 17.28 -12.33
N HIS A 8 3.79 17.97 -11.41
CA HIS A 8 5.25 18.07 -11.46
C HIS A 8 5.93 16.71 -11.25
N LEU A 9 5.44 15.91 -10.30
CA LEU A 9 5.95 14.56 -10.02
C LEU A 9 5.86 13.63 -11.23
N MET A 10 4.80 13.74 -12.02
CA MET A 10 4.63 12.95 -13.26
C MET A 10 5.73 13.24 -14.29
N SER A 11 6.24 14.47 -14.32
CA SER A 11 7.35 14.86 -15.20
C SER A 11 8.73 14.56 -14.59
N ALA A 12 8.90 14.83 -13.30
CA ALA A 12 10.17 14.65 -12.59
C ALA A 12 10.50 13.18 -12.34
N LYS A 13 9.48 12.34 -12.17
CA LYS A 13 9.57 10.90 -11.87
C LYS A 13 10.49 10.55 -10.69
N SER A 14 10.68 11.46 -9.74
CA SER A 14 11.45 11.20 -8.53
C SER A 14 10.64 10.33 -7.56
N ALA A 15 11.16 9.17 -7.16
CA ALA A 15 10.56 8.38 -6.09
C ALA A 15 11.11 8.74 -4.69
N ASP A 16 12.04 9.70 -4.61
CA ASP A 16 12.64 10.18 -3.38
C ASP A 16 12.16 11.59 -3.02
N VAL A 17 11.75 11.77 -1.75
CA VAL A 17 11.14 13.01 -1.26
C VAL A 17 12.15 14.15 -1.26
N GLU A 18 13.38 13.92 -0.79
CA GLU A 18 14.41 14.96 -0.70
C GLU A 18 14.74 15.50 -2.10
N SER A 19 15.02 14.59 -3.03
CA SER A 19 15.28 14.92 -4.43
C SER A 19 14.10 15.63 -5.09
N PHE A 20 12.87 15.24 -4.75
CA PHE A 20 11.67 15.88 -5.29
C PHE A 20 11.46 17.29 -4.71
N LEU A 21 11.68 17.49 -3.41
CA LEU A 21 11.62 18.81 -2.77
C LEU A 21 12.61 19.80 -3.38
N ALA A 22 13.80 19.32 -3.76
CA ALA A 22 14.84 20.11 -4.42
C ALA A 22 14.57 20.38 -5.91
N SER A 23 13.63 19.66 -6.53
CA SER A 23 13.37 19.79 -7.97
C SER A 23 12.65 21.10 -8.33
N THR A 24 12.99 21.66 -9.49
CA THR A 24 12.42 22.92 -9.99
C THR A 24 11.17 22.67 -10.82
N MET A 25 10.07 23.32 -10.45
CA MET A 25 8.78 23.28 -11.14
C MET A 25 8.76 24.23 -12.33
N ALA A 26 7.74 24.10 -13.20
CA ALA A 26 7.60 24.93 -14.41
C ALA A 26 7.51 26.45 -14.13
N ASN A 27 7.12 26.84 -12.91
CA ASN A 27 7.07 28.22 -12.45
C ASN A 27 8.46 28.80 -12.04
N GLY A 28 9.53 28.00 -12.15
CA GLY A 28 10.91 28.39 -11.82
C GLY A 28 11.29 28.27 -10.34
N LYS A 29 10.35 27.88 -9.46
CA LYS A 29 10.59 27.66 -8.03
C LYS A 29 10.83 26.18 -7.74
N THR A 30 11.51 25.87 -6.65
CA THR A 30 11.59 24.48 -6.17
C THR A 30 10.28 24.08 -5.51
N VAL A 31 10.01 22.78 -5.45
CA VAL A 31 8.85 22.24 -4.71
C VAL A 31 8.85 22.72 -3.26
N GLN A 32 10.03 22.74 -2.60
CA GLN A 32 10.16 23.25 -1.23
C GLN A 32 9.66 24.70 -1.09
N VAL A 33 10.06 25.59 -2.00
CA VAL A 33 9.64 27.00 -1.97
C VAL A 33 8.12 27.12 -2.15
N VAL A 34 7.54 26.33 -3.06
CA VAL A 34 6.09 26.34 -3.30
C VAL A 34 5.32 25.85 -2.07
N LEU A 35 5.83 24.84 -1.36
CA LEU A 35 5.25 24.39 -0.08
C LEU A 35 5.34 25.47 1.01
N ASP A 36 6.49 26.15 1.14
CA ASP A 36 6.70 27.19 2.14
C ASP A 36 5.79 28.41 1.90
N GLU A 37 5.55 28.78 0.64
CA GLU A 37 4.58 29.81 0.27
C GLU A 37 3.14 29.40 0.61
N GLY A 38 2.79 28.12 0.37
CA GLY A 38 1.52 27.54 0.79
C GLY A 38 1.32 27.60 2.30
N ASN A 39 2.35 27.26 3.07
CA ASN A 39 2.36 27.34 4.54
C ASN A 39 2.12 28.76 5.04
N ALA A 40 2.84 29.74 4.48
CA ALA A 40 2.68 31.14 4.84
C ALA A 40 1.28 31.67 4.52
N THR A 41 0.69 31.22 3.41
CA THR A 41 -0.64 31.66 2.97
C THR A 41 -1.76 31.06 3.80
N LEU A 42 -1.67 29.77 4.13
CA LEU A 42 -2.71 29.05 4.88
C LEU A 42 -2.58 29.24 6.40
N GLY A 43 -1.38 29.57 6.89
CA GLY A 43 -1.11 29.62 8.34
C GLY A 43 -1.04 28.25 9.00
N GLU A 44 -0.97 27.18 8.21
CA GLU A 44 -0.88 25.79 8.66
C GLU A 44 0.41 25.15 8.15
N LYS A 45 0.91 24.15 8.89
CA LYS A 45 2.08 23.38 8.47
C LYS A 45 1.66 22.30 7.46
N ILE A 46 2.03 22.49 6.20
CA ILE A 46 1.99 21.51 5.12
C ILE A 46 3.39 20.91 4.98
N GLU A 47 3.44 19.58 4.91
CA GLU A 47 4.67 18.84 4.67
C GLU A 47 4.41 17.70 3.69
N LEU A 48 5.36 17.48 2.78
CA LEU A 48 5.34 16.33 1.89
C LEU A 48 6.02 15.15 2.58
N ARG A 49 5.23 14.19 3.05
CA ARG A 49 5.77 13.05 3.82
C ARG A 49 6.32 11.92 2.97
N ARG A 50 5.61 11.57 1.90
CA ARG A 50 5.88 10.41 1.06
C ARG A 50 5.46 10.68 -0.36
N ILE A 51 6.21 10.12 -1.30
CA ILE A 51 5.85 10.03 -2.70
C ILE A 51 6.08 8.60 -3.18
N ALA A 52 5.40 8.22 -4.25
CA ALA A 52 5.64 6.96 -4.93
C ALA A 52 5.38 7.17 -6.42
N VAL A 53 6.20 6.52 -7.24
CA VAL A 53 6.12 6.60 -8.70
C VAL A 53 6.18 5.19 -9.25
N VAL A 54 5.26 4.87 -10.16
CA VAL A 54 5.27 3.64 -10.95
C VAL A 54 5.48 4.05 -12.40
N ASP A 55 6.55 3.55 -13.04
CA ASP A 55 6.87 3.86 -14.43
C ASP A 55 6.58 2.68 -15.37
N GLY A 56 6.17 2.97 -16.60
CA GLY A 56 6.06 2.01 -17.70
C GLY A 56 5.03 0.88 -17.55
N SER A 57 4.17 0.91 -16.53
CA SER A 57 3.17 -0.13 -16.27
C SER A 57 1.75 0.37 -16.50
N ALA A 58 0.88 -0.49 -17.04
CA ALA A 58 -0.55 -0.32 -16.87
C ALA A 58 -0.86 -0.16 -15.38
N ASN A 59 -1.79 0.69 -15.01
CA ASN A 59 -2.04 0.97 -13.61
C ASN A 59 -3.50 1.26 -13.30
N ALA A 60 -3.84 1.12 -12.02
CA ALA A 60 -5.11 1.54 -11.47
C ALA A 60 -4.88 2.43 -10.25
N ILE A 61 -5.68 3.49 -10.16
CA ILE A 61 -5.69 4.42 -9.03
C ILE A 61 -7.07 4.38 -8.38
N TYR A 62 -7.10 4.32 -7.05
CA TYR A 62 -8.33 4.45 -6.29
C TYR A 62 -8.16 5.42 -5.13
N LEU A 63 -9.03 6.42 -5.07
CA LEU A 63 -9.08 7.44 -4.03
C LEU A 63 -10.35 7.24 -3.20
N HIS A 64 -10.19 6.83 -1.95
CA HIS A 64 -11.31 6.55 -1.05
C HIS A 64 -11.56 7.71 -0.08
N ARG A 65 -12.82 8.15 -0.02
CA ARG A 65 -13.32 9.08 0.98
C ARG A 65 -13.91 8.31 2.14
N THR A 66 -13.40 8.56 3.35
CA THR A 66 -13.91 7.97 4.60
C THR A 66 -15.19 8.66 5.08
N SER A 67 -15.42 9.90 4.63
CA SER A 67 -16.64 10.68 4.83
C SER A 67 -16.96 11.44 3.53
N PRO A 68 -18.24 11.58 3.14
CA PRO A 68 -18.64 12.38 1.98
C PRO A 68 -18.15 13.84 2.02
N ASP A 69 -18.04 14.39 3.24
CA ASP A 69 -17.69 15.80 3.49
C ASP A 69 -16.17 16.06 3.48
N LEU A 70 -15.36 15.01 3.37
CA LEU A 70 -13.90 15.11 3.41
C LEU A 70 -13.28 14.77 2.05
N PRO A 71 -12.10 15.34 1.73
CA PRO A 71 -11.33 14.89 0.58
C PRO A 71 -10.91 13.41 0.77
N PRO A 72 -10.49 12.73 -0.30
CA PRO A 72 -9.97 11.37 -0.18
C PRO A 72 -8.86 11.29 0.87
N GLN A 73 -9.01 10.36 1.81
CA GLN A 73 -8.04 10.16 2.90
C GLN A 73 -7.17 8.93 2.67
N VAL A 74 -7.56 8.05 1.73
CA VAL A 74 -6.77 6.89 1.34
C VAL A 74 -6.60 6.91 -0.17
N GLY A 75 -5.35 6.88 -0.62
CA GLY A 75 -5.00 6.73 -2.04
C GLY A 75 -4.29 5.41 -2.26
N VAL A 76 -4.65 4.72 -3.34
CA VAL A 76 -4.01 3.48 -3.78
C VAL A 76 -3.59 3.63 -5.23
N LEU A 77 -2.36 3.22 -5.53
CA LEU A 77 -1.81 3.06 -6.87
C LEU A 77 -1.35 1.61 -7.03
N VAL A 78 -1.75 0.95 -8.12
CA VAL A 78 -1.42 -0.45 -8.42
C VAL A 78 -0.80 -0.55 -9.80
N ALA A 79 0.37 -1.18 -9.90
CA ALA A 79 1.02 -1.53 -11.15
C ALA A 79 0.51 -2.90 -11.64
N LEU A 80 -0.09 -2.93 -12.81
CA LEU A 80 -0.71 -4.09 -13.44
C LEU A 80 0.14 -4.60 -14.60
N GLY A 81 0.07 -5.91 -14.86
CA GLY A 81 0.73 -6.54 -16.01
C GLY A 81 0.12 -6.13 -17.36
N LYS A 82 -1.16 -5.78 -17.37
CA LYS A 82 -1.88 -5.23 -18.53
C LYS A 82 -2.99 -4.29 -18.10
N GLU A 83 -3.43 -3.44 -19.03
CA GLU A 83 -4.59 -2.57 -18.81
C GLU A 83 -5.85 -3.41 -18.58
N ASP A 84 -6.49 -3.19 -17.43
CA ASP A 84 -7.73 -3.83 -17.05
C ASP A 84 -8.44 -2.96 -16.01
N ASN A 85 -9.42 -2.18 -16.46
CA ASN A 85 -10.09 -1.21 -15.60
C ASN A 85 -10.93 -1.89 -14.51
N GLU A 86 -11.48 -3.08 -14.77
CA GLU A 86 -12.36 -3.75 -13.83
C GLU A 86 -11.55 -4.42 -12.72
N VAL A 87 -10.63 -5.32 -13.08
CA VAL A 87 -9.77 -5.98 -12.09
C VAL A 87 -8.86 -4.98 -11.39
N GLY A 88 -8.33 -4.00 -12.12
CA GLY A 88 -7.46 -2.98 -11.55
C GLY A 88 -8.17 -2.15 -10.47
N LYS A 89 -9.39 -1.68 -10.76
CA LYS A 89 -10.20 -0.94 -9.79
C LYS A 89 -10.53 -1.80 -8.57
N ASP A 90 -10.91 -3.05 -8.79
CA ASP A 90 -11.33 -3.93 -7.72
C ASP A 90 -10.19 -4.31 -6.78
N VAL A 91 -9.00 -4.57 -7.34
CA VAL A 91 -7.77 -4.80 -6.55
C VAL A 91 -7.37 -3.53 -5.80
N ALA A 92 -7.45 -2.35 -6.41
CA ALA A 92 -7.15 -1.09 -5.73
C ALA A 92 -8.12 -0.82 -4.56
N GLN A 93 -9.41 -1.14 -4.73
CA GLN A 93 -10.41 -1.09 -3.66
C GLN A 93 -10.12 -2.08 -2.53
N HIS A 94 -9.72 -3.30 -2.88
CA HIS A 94 -9.33 -4.32 -1.91
C HIS A 94 -8.13 -3.84 -1.07
N ILE A 95 -7.08 -3.33 -1.71
CA ILE A 95 -5.90 -2.77 -1.03
C ILE A 95 -6.29 -1.62 -0.10
N ALA A 96 -7.18 -0.71 -0.53
CA ALA A 96 -7.63 0.40 0.31
C ALA A 96 -8.25 -0.08 1.63
N ALA A 97 -9.07 -1.14 1.56
CA ALA A 97 -9.82 -1.70 2.67
C ALA A 97 -8.99 -2.63 3.57
N PHE A 98 -8.24 -3.57 3.00
CA PHE A 98 -7.51 -4.61 3.73
C PHE A 98 -6.06 -4.24 4.07
N ALA A 99 -5.55 -3.14 3.51
CA ALA A 99 -4.25 -2.56 3.84
C ALA A 99 -3.07 -3.57 3.90
N PRO A 100 -2.88 -4.43 2.87
CA PRO A 100 -1.70 -5.28 2.81
C PRO A 100 -0.43 -4.45 2.88
N GLN A 101 0.60 -5.02 3.51
CA GLN A 101 1.91 -4.40 3.68
C GLN A 101 2.92 -4.92 2.66
N TYR A 102 2.71 -6.14 2.17
CA TYR A 102 3.62 -6.84 1.26
C TYR A 102 2.86 -7.34 0.03
N LEU A 103 3.56 -7.54 -1.09
CA LEU A 103 2.95 -8.09 -2.29
C LEU A 103 2.57 -9.56 -2.10
N ASN A 104 3.51 -10.36 -1.61
CA ASN A 104 3.39 -11.80 -1.44
C ASN A 104 4.19 -12.25 -0.22
N ARG A 105 4.16 -13.54 0.09
CA ARG A 105 4.90 -14.13 1.21
C ARG A 105 6.41 -13.88 1.13
N ASP A 106 6.98 -13.96 -0.06
CA ASP A 106 8.43 -13.84 -0.27
C ASP A 106 8.93 -12.39 -0.07
N ALA A 107 8.04 -11.41 -0.18
CA ALA A 107 8.33 -10.01 0.10
C ALA A 107 8.33 -9.68 1.60
N ILE A 108 7.92 -10.61 2.48
CA ILE A 108 7.92 -10.41 3.93
C ILE A 108 9.33 -10.67 4.47
N PRO A 109 9.96 -9.70 5.17
CA PRO A 109 11.26 -9.90 5.80
C PRO A 109 11.27 -11.09 6.76
N SER A 110 12.36 -11.86 6.77
CA SER A 110 12.46 -13.07 7.59
C SER A 110 12.36 -12.77 9.09
N ASP A 111 12.90 -11.64 9.54
CA ASP A 111 12.82 -11.19 10.94
C ASP A 111 11.37 -10.91 11.37
N VAL A 112 10.52 -10.40 10.47
CA VAL A 112 9.09 -10.22 10.74
C VAL A 112 8.40 -11.57 10.92
N ILE A 113 8.70 -12.54 10.05
CA ILE A 113 8.15 -13.91 10.14
C ILE A 113 8.62 -14.62 11.41
N GLU A 114 9.90 -14.53 11.75
CA GLU A 114 10.45 -15.14 12.98
C GLU A 114 9.87 -14.50 14.24
N ASN A 115 9.68 -13.17 14.24
CA ASN A 115 9.04 -12.49 15.35
C ASN A 115 7.59 -12.95 15.52
N GLU A 116 6.82 -13.04 14.44
CA GLU A 116 5.44 -13.55 14.49
C GLU A 116 5.39 -15.00 14.98
N ARG A 117 6.33 -15.84 14.54
CA ARG A 117 6.46 -17.22 15.01
C ARG A 117 6.69 -17.29 16.53
N ARG A 118 7.60 -16.47 17.05
CA ARG A 118 7.89 -16.38 18.49
C ARG A 118 6.65 -15.94 19.27
N VAL A 119 5.96 -14.90 18.81
CA VAL A 119 4.72 -14.40 19.44
C VAL A 119 3.63 -15.49 19.44
N ALA A 120 3.46 -16.21 18.33
CA ALA A 120 2.51 -17.30 18.21
C ALA A 120 2.84 -18.46 19.18
N GLU A 121 4.11 -18.79 19.35
CA GLU A 121 4.57 -19.85 20.24
C GLU A 121 4.36 -19.49 21.72
N GLU A 122 4.79 -18.29 22.12
CA GLU A 122 4.57 -17.76 23.47
C GLU A 122 3.07 -17.76 23.82
N THR A 123 2.24 -17.31 22.89
CA THR A 123 0.79 -17.26 23.09
C THR A 123 0.20 -18.67 23.21
N ALA A 124 0.59 -19.63 22.37
CA ALA A 124 0.09 -21.00 22.45
C ALA A 124 0.49 -21.70 23.77
N ARG A 125 1.71 -21.46 24.28
CA ARG A 125 2.16 -21.96 25.58
C ARG A 125 1.37 -21.34 26.73
N ASN A 126 1.16 -20.03 26.70
CA ASN A 126 0.39 -19.31 27.72
C ASN A 126 -1.09 -19.74 27.76
N GLU A 127 -1.65 -20.15 26.63
CA GLU A 127 -3.00 -20.76 26.54
C GLU A 127 -3.06 -22.21 27.03
N GLY A 128 -1.93 -22.80 27.47
CA GLY A 128 -1.86 -24.16 28.00
C GLY A 128 -2.05 -25.25 26.93
N LYS A 129 -1.70 -24.98 25.68
CA LYS A 129 -1.80 -25.98 24.60
C LYS A 129 -0.74 -27.08 24.79
N PRO A 130 -1.04 -28.35 24.46
CA PRO A 130 -0.06 -29.43 24.57
C PRO A 130 1.15 -29.21 23.66
N ASP A 131 2.37 -29.50 24.15
CA ASP A 131 3.63 -29.30 23.41
C ASP A 131 3.62 -29.92 22.01
N ALA A 132 3.05 -31.12 21.87
CA ALA A 132 2.93 -31.83 20.60
C ALA A 132 2.07 -31.08 19.55
N ALA A 133 1.18 -30.18 19.98
CA ALA A 133 0.32 -29.38 19.11
C ALA A 133 0.88 -27.98 18.82
N ILE A 134 1.83 -27.47 19.61
CA ILE A 134 2.33 -26.09 19.52
C ILE A 134 2.87 -25.79 18.13
N ALA A 135 3.74 -26.63 17.57
CA ALA A 135 4.34 -26.39 16.26
C ALA A 135 3.29 -26.19 15.16
N LYS A 136 2.24 -27.01 15.14
CA LYS A 136 1.13 -26.91 14.17
C LYS A 136 0.28 -25.66 14.40
N ILE A 137 0.05 -25.27 15.65
CA ILE A 137 -0.69 -24.05 16.00
C ILE A 137 0.09 -22.82 15.52
N VAL A 138 1.39 -22.80 15.78
CA VAL A 138 2.30 -21.72 15.37
C VAL A 138 2.32 -21.58 13.85
N GLU A 139 2.47 -22.67 13.11
CA GLU A 139 2.42 -22.67 11.64
C GLU A 139 1.09 -22.12 11.10
N GLY A 140 -0.02 -22.53 11.70
CA GLY A 140 -1.35 -22.03 11.35
C GLY A 140 -1.50 -20.52 11.59
N ARG A 141 -0.98 -20.02 12.72
CA ARG A 141 -0.99 -18.58 13.05
C ARG A 141 -0.11 -17.76 12.11
N VAL A 142 1.11 -18.22 11.84
CA VAL A 142 2.00 -17.57 10.87
C VAL A 142 1.38 -17.55 9.47
N THR A 143 0.72 -18.64 9.07
CA THR A 143 -0.01 -18.68 7.79
C THR A 143 -1.18 -17.68 7.78
N GLY A 144 -1.90 -17.54 8.89
CA GLY A 144 -2.94 -16.52 9.05
C GLY A 144 -2.39 -15.09 8.93
N PHE A 145 -1.28 -14.81 9.60
CA PHE A 145 -0.57 -13.53 9.51
C PHE A 145 -0.16 -13.20 8.06
N VAL A 146 0.44 -14.16 7.35
CA VAL A 146 0.80 -13.98 5.92
C VAL A 146 -0.43 -13.60 5.09
N LYS A 147 -1.57 -14.27 5.30
CA LYS A 147 -2.84 -13.94 4.62
C LYS A 147 -3.42 -12.59 5.00
N GLU A 148 -3.01 -12.02 6.13
CA GLU A 148 -3.41 -10.68 6.55
C GLU A 148 -2.54 -9.60 5.90
N VAL A 149 -1.22 -9.82 5.81
CA VAL A 149 -0.28 -8.77 5.41
C VAL A 149 0.18 -8.84 3.94
N ALA A 150 0.02 -9.98 3.27
CA ALA A 150 0.44 -10.16 1.87
C ALA A 150 -0.74 -10.11 0.90
N LEU A 151 -0.74 -9.13 -0.01
CA LEU A 151 -1.83 -8.87 -0.96
C LEU A 151 -2.27 -10.12 -1.72
N LEU A 152 -1.33 -10.84 -2.33
CA LEU A 152 -1.65 -12.00 -3.18
C LEU A 152 -2.27 -13.17 -2.40
N GLU A 153 -2.03 -13.23 -1.09
CA GLU A 153 -2.52 -14.28 -0.19
C GLU A 153 -3.87 -13.94 0.46
N GLN A 154 -4.25 -12.66 0.44
CA GLN A 154 -5.51 -12.19 1.02
C GLN A 154 -6.72 -12.80 0.29
N SER A 155 -7.73 -13.19 1.06
CA SER A 155 -9.06 -13.48 0.52
C SER A 155 -9.65 -12.21 -0.09
N PHE A 156 -10.14 -12.31 -1.32
CA PHE A 156 -10.60 -11.15 -2.06
C PHE A 156 -11.87 -10.55 -1.46
N ALA A 157 -11.94 -9.21 -1.40
CA ALA A 157 -13.00 -8.50 -0.68
C ALA A 157 -14.42 -8.83 -1.21
N LYS A 158 -14.55 -9.01 -2.53
CA LYS A 158 -15.82 -9.30 -3.20
C LYS A 158 -16.13 -10.79 -3.31
N ASP A 159 -15.13 -11.65 -3.16
CA ASP A 159 -15.29 -13.10 -3.15
C ASP A 159 -14.26 -13.75 -2.22
N GLN A 160 -14.66 -13.97 -0.97
CA GLN A 160 -13.76 -14.51 0.06
C GLN A 160 -13.34 -15.97 -0.20
N LYS A 161 -13.94 -16.65 -1.18
CA LYS A 161 -13.54 -18.01 -1.58
C LYS A 161 -12.28 -18.03 -2.42
N LYS A 162 -11.92 -16.90 -3.04
CA LYS A 162 -10.74 -16.76 -3.88
C LYS A 162 -9.72 -15.82 -3.24
N SER A 163 -8.44 -16.10 -3.43
CA SER A 163 -7.41 -15.12 -3.11
C SER A 163 -7.32 -14.03 -4.18
N VAL A 164 -6.71 -12.89 -3.85
CA VAL A 164 -6.41 -11.85 -4.84
C VAL A 164 -5.58 -12.42 -6.01
N GLN A 165 -4.62 -13.30 -5.72
CA GLN A 165 -3.83 -13.95 -6.76
C GLN A 165 -4.70 -14.77 -7.72
N GLN A 166 -5.68 -15.52 -7.21
CA GLN A 166 -6.59 -16.29 -8.06
C GLN A 166 -7.45 -15.37 -8.93
N ILE A 167 -7.94 -14.25 -8.39
CA ILE A 167 -8.70 -13.26 -9.16
C ILE A 167 -7.85 -12.66 -10.30
N LEU A 168 -6.60 -12.31 -10.01
CA LEU A 168 -5.67 -11.81 -11.02
C LEU A 168 -5.38 -12.86 -12.11
N ASN A 169 -5.15 -14.11 -11.72
CA ASN A 169 -4.88 -15.21 -12.64
C ASN A 169 -6.09 -15.50 -13.54
N ASP A 170 -7.31 -15.52 -12.99
CA ASP A 170 -8.55 -15.74 -13.73
C ASP A 170 -8.77 -14.64 -14.79
N ALA A 171 -8.37 -13.41 -14.49
CA ALA A 171 -8.39 -12.29 -15.43
C ALA A 171 -7.18 -12.27 -16.38
N GLY A 172 -6.21 -13.18 -16.23
CA GLY A 172 -4.95 -13.19 -16.97
C GLY A 172 -4.15 -11.90 -16.78
N ASN A 173 -4.11 -11.39 -15.54
CA ASN A 173 -3.40 -10.19 -15.14
C ASN A 173 -2.46 -10.50 -13.95
N SER A 174 -1.66 -9.52 -13.54
CA SER A 174 -0.73 -9.63 -12.42
C SER A 174 -0.53 -8.27 -11.78
N VAL A 175 -0.09 -8.26 -10.52
CA VAL A 175 0.35 -7.04 -9.83
C VAL A 175 1.84 -7.15 -9.54
N SER A 176 2.63 -6.16 -9.96
CA SER A 176 4.08 -6.12 -9.70
C SER A 176 4.44 -5.24 -8.51
N THR A 177 3.65 -4.21 -8.23
CA THR A 177 3.87 -3.26 -7.12
C THR A 177 2.55 -2.55 -6.80
N PHE A 178 2.37 -2.17 -5.54
CA PHE A 178 1.30 -1.26 -5.15
C PHE A 178 1.80 -0.29 -4.08
N HIS A 179 1.14 0.87 -4.00
CA HIS A 179 1.34 1.85 -2.95
C HIS A 179 -0.01 2.22 -2.36
N ARG A 180 -0.09 2.24 -1.03
CA ARG A 180 -1.26 2.71 -0.29
C ARG A 180 -0.83 3.79 0.68
N PHE A 181 -1.36 5.00 0.50
CA PHE A 181 -1.17 6.10 1.43
C PHE A 181 -2.46 6.40 2.15
N ARG A 182 -2.37 6.64 3.46
CA ARG A 182 -3.46 7.13 4.29
C ARG A 182 -2.99 8.38 5.02
N VAL A 183 -3.81 9.42 5.01
CA VAL A 183 -3.53 10.66 5.73
C VAL A 183 -3.36 10.35 7.22
N GLY A 184 -2.27 10.85 7.81
CA GLY A 184 -1.93 10.65 9.22
C GLY A 184 -1.24 9.31 9.56
N GLN A 185 -1.04 8.42 8.57
CA GLN A 185 -0.39 7.12 8.73
C GLN A 185 1.08 7.14 8.27
#